data_AF-A0A7K4XZH3-F1
#
_entry.id   AF-A0A7K4XZH3-F1
#
_cell.length_a   1.000
_cell.length_b   1.000
_cell.length_c   1.000
_cell.angle_alpha   90.00
_cell.angle_beta   90.00
_cell.angle_gamma   90.00
#
_symmetry.space_group_name_H-M   'P 1'
#
loop_
_entity.id
_entity.type
_entity.pdbx_description
1 polymer ?
#
loop_
_entity_poly.entity_id
_entity_poly.type
_entity_poly.pdbx_seq_one_letter_code
_entity_poly.pdbx_strand_id
1 'polypeptide(L)'
;WSYALEKPNTGSIFAISWSIDGTQLAGACANGQVIFAHVVEQHWEWKNFQITLIKRRTMKVHNVINDAVDLLEFRDRVIKASLNFGYLVVSTSLQCYVFSTKNWNTPVIFDLKEGTVSLILQAERHFLLVDGGGLYLYSYEGRFISSPKYPGMRTDILNAQTVSLSNDTLAVKDKADEKVIYIFEALSGKPLGDGKPLTHKTEIVEIALDQKGLTSERKIAFIDKNRDLFITSVKRFGKEQKIVKIGTMVQSLAWNDSSNILCGIQDSKFTVWYYPTTVYVDKDLLPKTLYEKDASEFSKNPQIVSFVGNQVTIRRADGSLVHLHISPYPAILHDHVGASRWEDGLRLCRFVKDQTLWACLAAMAVANNDMTTAEIAYAAIGEIDKVQYINSIKDLPSKESRLAHMLLFSGNTQEAETLLLQSGLVYQAIQVNINLFNWERALDLAVKHRTHVDTVLAYRQKFLEDFGKKETNQRFLQYAEGVSV
;
A
#
# COMPACT_ATOMS: atom_id res chain seq x y z
N TRP A 1 7.66 -18.84 -17.20
CA TRP A 1 8.77 -18.63 -18.14
C TRP A 1 8.33 -19.12 -19.51
N SER A 2 8.98 -18.67 -20.59
CA SER A 2 8.86 -19.30 -21.91
C SER A 2 10.06 -20.24 -22.06
N TYR A 3 9.83 -21.49 -22.43
CA TYR A 3 10.88 -22.48 -22.62
C TYR A 3 10.69 -23.18 -23.97
N ALA A 4 11.76 -23.28 -24.73
CA ALA A 4 11.81 -24.09 -25.95
C ALA A 4 13.15 -24.83 -25.95
N LEU A 5 13.12 -26.13 -26.23
CA LEU A 5 14.32 -26.95 -26.42
C LEU A 5 14.38 -27.40 -27.87
N GLU A 6 14.96 -26.55 -28.70
CA GLU A 6 15.36 -26.90 -30.06
C GLU A 6 16.85 -27.20 -30.07
N LYS A 7 17.25 -28.23 -30.83
CA LYS A 7 18.66 -28.60 -31.03
C LYS A 7 19.06 -28.37 -32.48
N PRO A 8 19.11 -27.11 -32.96
CA PRO A 8 19.55 -26.83 -34.32
C PRO A 8 21.00 -27.25 -34.50
N ASN A 9 21.35 -27.73 -35.70
CA ASN A 9 22.72 -28.15 -36.03
C ASN A 9 23.62 -26.93 -36.35
N THR A 10 23.70 -26.00 -35.41
CA THR A 10 24.36 -24.68 -35.55
C THR A 10 25.72 -24.60 -34.86
N GLY A 11 26.07 -25.62 -34.07
CA GLY A 11 27.20 -25.55 -33.15
C GLY A 11 26.96 -24.53 -32.02
N SER A 12 28.03 -24.06 -31.39
CA SER A 12 27.96 -23.11 -30.28
C SER A 12 27.49 -21.71 -30.74
N ILE A 13 26.76 -21.01 -29.88
CA ILE A 13 26.36 -19.61 -30.08
C ILE A 13 27.45 -18.72 -29.48
N PHE A 14 28.03 -17.82 -30.28
CA PHE A 14 29.12 -16.92 -29.87
C PHE A 14 28.65 -15.52 -29.48
N ALA A 15 27.54 -15.06 -30.05
CA ALA A 15 26.98 -13.74 -29.76
C ALA A 15 25.45 -13.79 -29.78
N ILE A 16 24.82 -12.99 -28.92
CA ILE A 16 23.36 -12.82 -28.87
C ILE A 16 23.00 -11.35 -28.85
N SER A 17 21.85 -11.00 -29.43
CA SER A 17 21.27 -9.66 -29.38
C SER A 17 19.75 -9.72 -29.29
N TRP A 18 19.18 -8.98 -28.35
CA TRP A 18 17.73 -8.87 -28.15
C TRP A 18 17.16 -7.70 -28.94
N SER A 19 15.92 -7.83 -29.41
CA SER A 19 15.15 -6.68 -29.87
C SER A 19 14.89 -5.71 -28.72
N ILE A 20 14.76 -4.42 -29.03
CA ILE A 20 14.51 -3.35 -28.05
C ILE A 20 13.23 -3.63 -27.22
N ASP A 21 12.23 -4.24 -27.86
CA ASP A 21 10.96 -4.62 -27.22
C ASP A 21 11.02 -5.93 -26.41
N GLY A 22 12.17 -6.62 -26.39
CA GLY A 22 12.39 -7.87 -25.64
C GLY A 22 11.63 -9.09 -26.17
N THR A 23 11.00 -9.02 -27.35
CA THR A 23 10.20 -10.12 -27.90
C THR A 23 10.95 -11.06 -28.84
N GLN A 24 12.14 -10.65 -29.31
CA GLN A 24 12.95 -11.39 -30.26
C GLN A 24 14.41 -11.45 -29.83
N LEU A 25 15.07 -12.54 -30.19
CA LEU A 25 16.49 -12.78 -29.94
C LEU A 25 17.13 -13.26 -31.23
N ALA A 26 18.30 -12.73 -31.56
CA ALA A 26 19.16 -13.25 -32.61
C ALA A 26 20.45 -13.84 -32.00
N GLY A 27 20.91 -14.98 -32.52
CA GLY A 27 22.13 -15.65 -32.08
C GLY A 27 23.06 -15.98 -33.24
N ALA A 28 24.31 -15.53 -33.19
CA ALA A 28 25.34 -15.85 -34.18
C ALA A 28 26.07 -17.14 -33.79
N CYS A 29 26.12 -18.11 -34.70
CA CYS A 29 26.56 -19.47 -34.42
C CYS A 29 27.92 -19.81 -35.05
N ALA A 30 28.57 -20.85 -34.53
CA ALA A 30 29.91 -21.26 -34.91
C ALA A 30 30.07 -21.70 -36.37
N ASN A 31 29.01 -22.23 -36.96
CA ASN A 31 28.97 -22.62 -38.36
C ASN A 31 28.66 -21.43 -39.31
N GLY A 32 28.60 -20.20 -38.80
CA GLY A 32 28.29 -18.99 -39.57
C GLY A 32 26.79 -18.70 -39.74
N GLN A 33 25.89 -19.55 -39.24
CA GLN A 33 24.45 -19.32 -39.29
C GLN A 33 23.99 -18.34 -38.19
N VAL A 34 22.87 -17.65 -38.46
CA VAL A 34 22.18 -16.80 -37.48
C VAL A 34 20.82 -17.41 -37.15
N ILE A 35 20.57 -17.68 -35.87
CA ILE A 35 19.28 -18.15 -35.36
C ILE A 35 18.45 -16.95 -34.95
N PHE A 36 17.15 -16.99 -35.25
CA PHE A 36 16.16 -16.05 -34.73
C PHE A 36 15.17 -16.79 -33.84
N ALA A 37 15.03 -16.34 -32.61
CA ALA A 37 14.07 -16.85 -31.64
C ALA A 37 13.03 -15.78 -31.30
N HIS A 38 11.84 -16.23 -30.93
CA HIS A 38 10.72 -15.37 -30.54
C HIS A 38 10.14 -15.83 -29.23
N VAL A 39 9.85 -14.89 -28.34
CA VAL A 39 9.19 -15.18 -27.08
C VAL A 39 7.70 -15.45 -27.36
N VAL A 40 7.29 -16.69 -27.14
CA VAL A 40 5.90 -17.17 -27.20
C VAL A 40 5.60 -17.96 -25.94
N GLU A 41 4.38 -18.46 -25.79
CA GLU A 41 3.91 -19.17 -24.58
C GLU A 41 4.05 -18.32 -23.31
N GLN A 42 3.85 -17.01 -23.44
CA GLN A 42 3.61 -16.16 -22.29
C GLN A 42 2.18 -16.37 -21.81
N HIS A 43 2.01 -16.44 -20.48
CA HIS A 43 0.74 -16.74 -19.84
C HIS A 43 0.32 -15.60 -18.91
N TRP A 44 -0.96 -15.25 -18.95
CA TRP A 44 -1.60 -14.30 -18.05
C TRP A 44 -2.85 -14.94 -17.45
N GLU A 45 -3.02 -14.77 -16.14
CA GLU A 45 -4.11 -15.39 -15.39
C GLU A 45 -4.82 -14.33 -14.56
N TRP A 46 -6.15 -14.34 -14.62
CA TRP A 46 -6.98 -13.51 -13.76
C TRP A 46 -8.32 -14.19 -13.51
N LYS A 47 -8.54 -14.55 -12.24
CA LYS A 47 -9.71 -15.33 -11.80
C LYS A 47 -9.83 -16.61 -12.64
N ASN A 48 -10.91 -16.75 -13.41
CA ASN A 48 -11.22 -17.90 -14.24
C ASN A 48 -10.65 -17.84 -15.67
N PHE A 49 -9.95 -16.77 -16.04
CA PHE A 49 -9.38 -16.63 -17.38
C PHE A 49 -7.89 -16.92 -17.37
N GLN A 50 -7.48 -17.80 -18.29
CA GLN A 50 -6.09 -18.05 -18.63
C GLN A 50 -5.87 -17.65 -20.09
N ILE A 51 -4.85 -16.82 -20.34
CA ILE A 51 -4.55 -16.32 -21.68
C ILE A 51 -3.12 -16.68 -22.03
N THR A 52 -2.92 -17.30 -23.19
CA THR A 52 -1.62 -17.78 -23.66
C THR A 52 -1.27 -17.18 -25.01
N LEU A 53 -0.10 -16.55 -25.13
CA LEU A 53 0.45 -16.09 -26.42
C LEU A 53 0.99 -17.28 -27.22
N ILE A 54 0.11 -17.98 -27.94
CA ILE A 54 0.47 -19.19 -28.70
C ILE A 54 1.34 -18.89 -29.93
N LYS A 55 1.19 -17.70 -30.53
CA LYS A 55 2.00 -17.22 -31.65
C LYS A 55 2.27 -15.72 -31.46
N ARG A 56 3.24 -15.20 -32.20
CA ARG A 56 3.61 -13.76 -32.20
C ARG A 56 2.43 -12.78 -32.37
N ARG A 57 1.33 -13.22 -32.98
CA ARG A 57 0.13 -12.42 -33.29
C ARG A 57 -1.17 -13.11 -32.89
N THR A 58 -1.10 -14.16 -32.07
CA THR A 58 -2.29 -14.92 -31.71
C THR A 58 -2.25 -15.27 -30.24
N MET A 59 -3.28 -14.87 -29.51
CA MET A 59 -3.49 -15.23 -28.11
C MET A 59 -4.69 -16.18 -28.01
N LYS A 60 -4.54 -17.24 -27.22
CA LYS A 60 -5.63 -18.15 -26.86
C LYS A 60 -6.16 -17.75 -25.50
N VAL A 61 -7.45 -17.45 -25.42
CA VAL A 61 -8.18 -17.24 -24.17
C VAL A 61 -8.86 -18.55 -23.80
N HIS A 62 -8.72 -18.97 -22.55
CA HIS A 62 -9.39 -20.13 -21.99
C HIS A 62 -10.13 -19.71 -20.73
N ASN A 63 -11.43 -19.98 -20.68
CA ASN A 63 -12.25 -19.79 -19.48
C ASN A 63 -12.42 -21.14 -18.77
N VAL A 64 -11.76 -21.31 -17.63
CA VAL A 64 -11.73 -22.60 -16.93
C VAL A 64 -13.07 -23.01 -16.30
N ILE A 65 -14.04 -22.09 -16.17
CA ILE A 65 -15.35 -22.41 -15.58
C ILE A 65 -16.23 -23.19 -16.55
N ASN A 66 -16.21 -22.83 -17.84
CA ASN A 66 -17.08 -23.41 -18.87
C ASN A 66 -16.32 -24.04 -20.03
N ASP A 67 -14.99 -24.13 -19.92
CA ASP A 67 -14.07 -24.65 -20.93
C ASP A 67 -14.14 -23.92 -22.29
N ALA A 68 -14.69 -22.71 -22.32
CA ALA A 68 -14.75 -21.92 -23.55
C ALA A 68 -13.35 -21.46 -23.96
N VAL A 69 -13.10 -21.51 -25.28
CA VAL A 69 -11.83 -21.11 -25.89
C VAL A 69 -12.10 -20.09 -26.99
N ASP A 70 -11.44 -18.94 -26.88
CA ASP A 70 -11.45 -17.89 -27.89
C ASP A 70 -10.03 -17.65 -28.43
N LEU A 71 -9.92 -17.26 -29.70
CA LEU A 71 -8.66 -16.90 -30.34
C LEU A 71 -8.67 -15.42 -30.71
N LEU A 72 -7.70 -14.68 -30.19
CA LEU A 72 -7.50 -13.27 -30.49
C LEU A 72 -6.38 -13.15 -31.51
N GLU A 73 -6.68 -12.62 -32.69
CA GLU A 73 -5.70 -12.37 -33.75
C GLU A 73 -5.37 -10.89 -33.86
N PHE A 74 -4.08 -10.59 -33.95
CA PHE A 74 -3.56 -9.23 -34.02
C PHE A 74 -2.93 -8.97 -35.39
N ARG A 75 -3.07 -7.72 -35.87
CA ARG A 75 -2.43 -7.30 -37.12
C ARG A 75 -0.91 -7.38 -37.01
N ASP A 76 -0.39 -6.91 -35.88
CA ASP A 76 1.02 -6.77 -35.58
C ASP A 76 1.46 -7.69 -34.43
N ARG A 77 2.77 -7.78 -34.21
CA ARG A 77 3.33 -8.58 -33.12
C ARG A 77 2.90 -8.02 -31.76
N VAL A 78 2.47 -8.91 -30.87
CA VAL A 78 2.20 -8.58 -29.46
C VAL A 78 3.53 -8.28 -28.77
N ILE A 79 3.64 -7.12 -28.12
CA ILE A 79 4.82 -6.65 -27.38
C ILE A 79 4.62 -6.84 -25.89
N LYS A 80 3.50 -6.37 -25.36
CA LYS A 80 3.18 -6.45 -23.94
C LYS A 80 1.70 -6.74 -23.77
N ALA A 81 1.34 -7.44 -22.71
CA ALA A 81 -0.04 -7.57 -22.30
C ALA A 81 -0.16 -7.56 -20.78
N SER A 82 -1.34 -7.17 -20.31
CA SER A 82 -1.77 -7.25 -18.91
C SER A 82 -3.23 -7.68 -18.87
N LEU A 83 -3.55 -8.58 -17.94
CA LEU A 83 -4.91 -9.05 -17.68
C LEU A 83 -5.25 -8.78 -16.22
N ASN A 84 -6.14 -7.82 -15.96
CA ASN A 84 -6.62 -7.50 -14.62
C ASN A 84 -7.94 -6.73 -14.68
N PHE A 85 -8.65 -6.66 -13.56
CA PHE A 85 -9.90 -5.89 -13.39
C PHE A 85 -10.96 -6.13 -14.48
N GLY A 86 -10.99 -7.32 -15.08
CA GLY A 86 -11.95 -7.68 -16.12
C GLY A 86 -11.59 -7.21 -17.53
N TYR A 87 -10.37 -6.72 -17.73
CA TYR A 87 -9.87 -6.26 -19.03
C TYR A 87 -8.51 -6.86 -19.36
N LEU A 88 -8.35 -7.25 -20.63
CA LEU A 88 -7.06 -7.56 -21.24
C LEU A 88 -6.61 -6.34 -22.05
N VAL A 89 -5.47 -5.76 -21.67
CA VAL A 89 -4.81 -4.69 -22.42
C VAL A 89 -3.62 -5.30 -23.14
N VAL A 90 -3.57 -5.17 -24.47
CA VAL A 90 -2.50 -5.71 -25.32
C VAL A 90 -1.88 -4.58 -26.13
N SER A 91 -0.59 -4.34 -25.98
CA SER A 91 0.16 -3.47 -26.87
C SER A 91 0.82 -4.30 -27.97
N THR A 92 0.65 -3.83 -29.20
CA THR A 92 1.41 -4.29 -30.37
C THR A 92 2.44 -3.22 -30.76
N SER A 93 3.14 -3.40 -31.88
CA SER A 93 4.09 -2.39 -32.37
C SER A 93 3.46 -1.08 -32.79
N LEU A 94 2.16 -1.04 -33.09
CA LEU A 94 1.48 0.15 -33.62
C LEU A 94 0.19 0.49 -32.87
N GLN A 95 -0.48 -0.48 -32.28
CA GLN A 95 -1.82 -0.30 -31.69
C GLN A 95 -1.91 -0.91 -30.30
N CYS A 96 -2.76 -0.30 -29.47
CA CYS A 96 -3.22 -0.85 -28.21
C CYS A 96 -4.63 -1.42 -28.40
N TYR A 97 -4.84 -2.65 -27.92
CA TYR A 97 -6.12 -3.32 -27.90
C TYR A 97 -6.59 -3.46 -26.46
N VAL A 98 -7.84 -3.11 -26.19
CA VAL A 98 -8.48 -3.28 -24.88
C VAL A 98 -9.69 -4.18 -25.07
N PHE A 99 -9.62 -5.40 -24.55
CA PHE A 99 -10.72 -6.35 -24.54
C PHE A 99 -11.40 -6.36 -23.18
N SER A 100 -12.73 -6.45 -23.18
CA SER A 100 -13.47 -6.78 -21.97
C SER A 100 -13.63 -8.29 -21.86
N THR A 101 -13.43 -8.84 -20.67
CA THR A 101 -13.73 -10.25 -20.37
C THR A 101 -15.21 -10.62 -20.60
N LYS A 102 -16.11 -9.62 -20.71
CA LYS A 102 -17.51 -9.81 -21.08
C LYS A 102 -17.72 -10.06 -22.58
N ASN A 103 -16.82 -9.58 -23.42
CA ASN A 103 -16.89 -9.73 -24.87
C ASN A 103 -15.51 -9.56 -25.52
N TRP A 104 -14.98 -10.66 -26.05
CA TRP A 104 -13.68 -10.72 -26.73
C TRP A 104 -13.73 -10.27 -28.20
N ASN A 105 -14.91 -10.16 -28.81
CA ASN A 105 -15.05 -9.94 -30.25
C ASN A 105 -14.92 -8.46 -30.67
N THR A 106 -15.18 -7.52 -29.76
CA THR A 106 -15.20 -6.08 -30.06
C THR A 106 -14.22 -5.33 -29.16
N PRO A 107 -12.90 -5.49 -29.36
CA PRO A 107 -11.91 -4.70 -28.62
C PRO A 107 -12.02 -3.23 -28.98
N VAL A 108 -11.70 -2.38 -28.02
CA VAL A 108 -11.36 -0.99 -28.30
C VAL A 108 -9.92 -0.96 -28.82
N ILE A 109 -9.69 -0.29 -29.94
CA ILE A 109 -8.38 -0.21 -30.59
C ILE A 109 -8.03 1.26 -30.77
N PHE A 110 -6.80 1.63 -30.40
CA PHE A 110 -6.25 2.96 -30.68
C PHE A 110 -4.77 2.88 -31.02
N ASP A 111 -4.30 3.84 -31.81
CA ASP A 111 -2.91 3.89 -32.26
C ASP A 111 -1.97 4.38 -31.15
N LEU A 112 -0.80 3.75 -31.06
CA LEU A 112 0.27 4.13 -30.16
C LEU A 112 1.15 5.19 -30.83
N LYS A 113 1.51 6.23 -30.07
CA LYS A 113 2.39 7.30 -30.58
C LYS A 113 3.83 6.83 -30.73
N GLU A 114 4.32 6.04 -29.78
CA GLU A 114 5.59 5.33 -29.85
C GLU A 114 5.35 3.82 -29.78
N GLY A 115 6.04 3.07 -30.64
CA GLY A 115 5.70 1.67 -30.90
C GLY A 115 6.18 0.65 -29.85
N THR A 116 6.87 1.06 -28.78
CA THR A 116 7.44 0.11 -27.80
C THR A 116 6.98 0.44 -26.38
N VAL A 117 5.85 -0.13 -25.98
CA VAL A 117 5.36 -0.07 -24.59
C VAL A 117 6.20 -1.01 -23.72
N SER A 118 6.88 -0.46 -22.71
CA SER A 118 7.75 -1.19 -21.78
C SER A 118 6.98 -1.78 -20.58
N LEU A 119 5.92 -1.09 -20.12
CA LEU A 119 5.13 -1.47 -18.95
C LEU A 119 3.64 -1.16 -19.15
N ILE A 120 2.79 -2.08 -18.68
CA ILE A 120 1.35 -1.89 -18.55
C ILE A 120 0.99 -2.14 -17.08
N LEU A 121 0.34 -1.19 -16.43
CA LEU A 121 -0.24 -1.36 -15.10
C LEU A 121 -1.73 -1.07 -15.17
N GLN A 122 -2.54 -1.86 -14.48
CA GLN A 122 -3.99 -1.70 -14.46
C GLN A 122 -4.48 -1.36 -13.07
N ALA A 123 -5.51 -0.52 -12.99
CA ALA A 123 -6.37 -0.33 -11.83
C ALA A 123 -7.84 -0.55 -12.27
N GLU A 124 -8.78 -0.51 -11.33
CA GLU A 124 -10.19 -0.81 -11.62
C GLU A 124 -10.82 0.12 -12.66
N ARG A 125 -10.42 1.41 -12.71
CA ARG A 125 -11.04 2.42 -13.58
C ARG A 125 -10.30 2.74 -14.87
N HIS A 126 -9.02 2.40 -14.95
CA HIS A 126 -8.10 2.86 -16.00
C HIS A 126 -6.79 2.07 -15.92
N PHE A 127 -5.96 2.22 -16.94
CA PHE A 127 -4.64 1.61 -17.02
C PHE A 127 -3.59 2.62 -17.45
N LEU A 128 -2.34 2.33 -17.09
CA LEU A 128 -1.15 3.08 -17.44
C LEU A 128 -0.37 2.33 -18.51
N LEU A 129 0.01 3.04 -19.56
CA LEU A 129 1.02 2.64 -20.52
C LEU A 129 2.30 3.45 -20.25
N VAL A 130 3.44 2.77 -20.30
CA VAL A 130 4.76 3.41 -20.27
C VAL A 130 5.50 3.03 -21.54
N ASP A 131 6.03 4.03 -22.24
CA ASP A 131 6.88 3.86 -23.42
C ASP A 131 8.12 4.77 -23.32
N GLY A 132 8.87 4.92 -24.41
CA GLY A 132 10.05 5.80 -24.46
C GLY A 132 9.74 7.29 -24.29
N GLY A 133 8.51 7.71 -24.57
CA GLY A 133 8.07 9.10 -24.58
C GLY A 133 7.44 9.56 -23.27
N GLY A 134 6.86 8.65 -22.48
CA GLY A 134 6.28 9.03 -21.21
C GLY A 134 5.42 7.99 -20.49
N LEU A 135 4.64 8.53 -19.55
CA LEU A 135 3.59 7.85 -18.80
C LEU A 135 2.25 8.31 -19.38
N TYR A 136 1.37 7.39 -19.75
CA TYR A 136 0.06 7.71 -20.33
C TYR A 136 -1.04 6.89 -19.66
N LEU A 137 -1.98 7.57 -19.00
CA LEU A 137 -3.18 6.93 -18.47
C LEU A 137 -4.31 6.95 -19.49
N TYR A 138 -4.97 5.80 -19.62
CA TYR A 138 -6.11 5.60 -20.50
C TYR A 138 -7.27 4.94 -19.74
N SER A 139 -8.50 5.33 -20.09
CA SER A 139 -9.69 4.59 -19.68
C SER A 139 -9.81 3.29 -20.47
N TYR A 140 -10.60 2.33 -19.99
CA TYR A 140 -10.83 1.08 -20.72
C TYR A 140 -11.62 1.25 -22.02
N GLU A 141 -12.22 2.42 -22.23
CA GLU A 141 -12.82 2.86 -23.50
C GLU A 141 -11.80 3.49 -24.47
N GLY A 142 -10.49 3.37 -24.19
CA GLY A 142 -9.41 3.88 -25.05
C GLY A 142 -9.25 5.40 -25.02
N ARG A 143 -9.89 6.10 -24.08
CA ARG A 143 -9.77 7.55 -23.95
C ARG A 143 -8.53 7.91 -23.16
N PHE A 144 -7.73 8.82 -23.70
CA PHE A 144 -6.62 9.42 -22.98
C PHE A 144 -7.14 10.21 -21.77
N ILE A 145 -6.54 9.98 -20.59
CA ILE A 145 -6.89 10.64 -19.33
C ILE A 145 -5.83 11.69 -18.99
N SER A 146 -4.58 11.28 -18.79
CA SER A 146 -3.51 12.15 -18.34
C SER A 146 -2.13 11.62 -18.72
N SER A 147 -1.12 12.51 -18.68
CA SER A 147 0.30 12.16 -18.90
C SER A 147 1.17 12.83 -17.85
N PRO A 148 1.32 12.21 -16.66
CA PRO A 148 2.14 12.75 -15.59
C PRO A 148 3.61 12.86 -15.99
N LYS A 149 4.28 13.94 -15.57
CA LYS A 149 5.71 14.18 -15.83
C LYS A 149 6.40 14.76 -14.60
N TYR A 150 7.68 14.44 -14.43
CA TYR A 150 8.55 15.02 -13.41
C TYR A 150 9.93 15.36 -14.00
N PRO A 151 10.69 16.28 -13.35
CA PRO A 151 12.04 16.63 -13.80
C PRO A 151 12.95 15.40 -13.86
N GLY A 152 13.68 15.24 -14.96
CA GLY A 152 14.66 14.15 -15.11
C GLY A 152 14.06 12.76 -15.35
N MET A 153 12.76 12.66 -15.64
CA MET A 153 12.08 11.38 -15.87
C MET A 153 12.76 10.54 -16.96
N ARG A 154 13.11 9.30 -16.61
CA ARG A 154 13.67 8.27 -17.49
C ARG A 154 12.74 7.06 -17.51
N THR A 155 11.95 6.91 -18.58
CA THR A 155 10.92 5.88 -18.67
C THR A 155 11.47 4.50 -19.05
N ASP A 156 12.65 4.44 -19.64
CA ASP A 156 13.38 3.24 -20.05
C ASP A 156 13.74 2.30 -18.88
N ILE A 157 13.81 2.84 -17.66
CA ILE A 157 14.18 2.12 -16.44
C ILE A 157 13.01 1.87 -15.48
N LEU A 158 11.80 2.30 -15.86
CA LEU A 158 10.61 2.09 -15.04
C LEU A 158 10.12 0.64 -15.16
N ASN A 159 9.76 0.05 -14.02
CA ASN A 159 9.20 -1.30 -13.95
C ASN A 159 8.10 -1.38 -12.88
N ALA A 160 7.50 -2.55 -12.72
CA ALA A 160 6.39 -2.78 -11.80
C ALA A 160 6.75 -2.61 -10.30
N GLN A 161 8.04 -2.59 -9.94
CA GLN A 161 8.48 -2.30 -8.56
C GLN A 161 8.66 -0.79 -8.32
N THR A 162 8.89 0.00 -9.36
CA THR A 162 9.18 1.43 -9.26
C THR A 162 8.00 2.32 -9.64
N VAL A 163 6.92 1.74 -10.17
CA VAL A 163 5.69 2.44 -10.53
C VAL A 163 4.51 1.69 -9.94
N SER A 164 3.62 2.41 -9.29
CA SER A 164 2.38 1.83 -8.76
C SER A 164 1.18 2.70 -9.11
N LEU A 165 0.09 2.05 -9.50
CA LEU A 165 -1.16 2.69 -9.93
C LEU A 165 -2.30 2.23 -9.00
N SER A 166 -3.17 3.17 -8.68
CA SER A 166 -4.46 2.98 -8.02
C SER A 166 -5.53 3.82 -8.73
N ASN A 167 -6.80 3.68 -8.38
CA ASN A 167 -7.92 4.39 -9.03
C ASN A 167 -7.84 5.93 -9.05
N ASP A 168 -7.03 6.53 -8.18
CA ASP A 168 -6.94 7.99 -8.03
C ASP A 168 -5.51 8.53 -7.95
N THR A 169 -4.52 7.65 -7.78
CA THR A 169 -3.14 8.02 -7.52
C THR A 169 -2.18 7.20 -8.38
N LEU A 170 -1.20 7.87 -8.97
CA LEU A 170 -0.01 7.26 -9.57
C LEU A 170 1.21 7.61 -8.71
N ALA A 171 2.01 6.61 -8.34
CA ALA A 171 3.28 6.80 -7.65
C ALA A 171 4.44 6.30 -8.53
N VAL A 172 5.50 7.09 -8.61
CA VAL A 172 6.70 6.78 -9.39
C VAL A 172 7.94 7.04 -8.53
N LYS A 173 8.74 6.01 -8.30
CA LYS A 173 10.05 6.14 -7.66
C LYS A 173 11.02 6.77 -8.64
N ASP A 174 11.71 7.82 -8.21
CA ASP A 174 12.77 8.41 -9.00
C ASP A 174 14.01 7.51 -9.02
N LYS A 175 14.75 7.60 -10.11
CA LYS A 175 16.00 6.87 -10.33
C LYS A 175 17.22 7.76 -10.30
N ALA A 176 17.07 9.08 -10.49
CA ALA A 176 18.15 10.02 -10.24
C ALA A 176 18.40 10.17 -8.73
N ASP A 177 17.32 10.31 -7.95
CA ASP A 177 17.34 10.20 -6.49
C ASP A 177 16.48 9.01 -6.02
N GLU A 178 17.12 7.88 -5.75
CA GLU A 178 16.42 6.64 -5.34
C GLU A 178 15.73 6.75 -3.97
N LYS A 179 15.81 7.89 -3.27
CA LYS A 179 15.11 8.16 -2.01
C LYS A 179 13.76 8.86 -2.21
N VAL A 180 13.40 9.19 -3.44
CA VAL A 180 12.28 10.07 -3.78
C VAL A 180 11.18 9.30 -4.52
N ILE A 181 9.93 9.54 -4.12
CA ILE A 181 8.72 9.05 -4.77
C ILE A 181 7.88 10.25 -5.20
N TYR A 182 7.70 10.42 -6.50
CA TYR A 182 6.73 11.35 -7.08
C TYR A 182 5.33 10.76 -7.01
N ILE A 183 4.35 11.60 -6.65
CA ILE A 183 2.96 11.20 -6.47
C ILE A 183 2.08 12.15 -7.29
N PHE A 184 1.21 11.59 -8.10
CA PHE A 184 0.32 12.32 -8.99
C PHE A 184 -1.14 11.90 -8.77
N GLU A 185 -2.05 12.84 -8.95
CA GLU A 185 -3.47 12.53 -9.13
C GLU A 185 -3.67 11.90 -10.51
N ALA A 186 -4.28 10.72 -10.56
CA ALA A 186 -4.37 9.92 -11.79
C ALA A 186 -5.19 10.62 -12.89
N LEU A 187 -6.29 11.31 -12.53
CA LEU A 187 -7.16 11.95 -13.51
C LEU A 187 -6.57 13.22 -14.11
N SER A 188 -5.96 14.08 -13.30
CA SER A 188 -5.41 15.36 -13.77
C SER A 188 -3.95 15.26 -14.24
N GLY A 189 -3.24 14.22 -13.79
CA GLY A 189 -1.81 14.05 -13.97
C GLY A 189 -0.95 15.07 -13.22
N LYS A 190 -1.56 15.89 -12.36
CA LYS A 190 -0.85 16.90 -11.57
C LYS A 190 -0.22 16.28 -10.32
N PRO A 191 0.90 16.84 -9.84
CA PRO A 191 1.46 16.46 -8.55
C PRO A 191 0.41 16.58 -7.43
N LEU A 192 0.37 15.59 -6.54
CA LEU A 192 -0.62 15.56 -5.45
C LEU A 192 -0.22 16.51 -4.31
N GLY A 193 -1.20 17.16 -3.68
CA GLY A 193 -0.97 18.01 -2.50
C GLY A 193 -0.21 19.30 -2.82
N ASP A 194 0.87 19.56 -2.08
CA ASP A 194 1.77 20.70 -2.29
C ASP A 194 2.77 20.47 -3.44
N GLY A 195 2.66 19.34 -4.14
CA GLY A 195 3.53 18.94 -5.24
C GLY A 195 4.93 18.51 -4.79
N LYS A 196 5.22 18.48 -3.49
CA LYS A 196 6.50 17.97 -2.98
C LYS A 196 6.48 16.45 -3.00
N PRO A 197 7.54 15.80 -3.51
CA PRO A 197 7.59 14.36 -3.52
C PRO A 197 7.76 13.79 -2.10
N LEU A 198 7.53 12.48 -1.97
CA LEU A 198 7.81 11.71 -0.77
C LEU A 198 9.30 11.37 -0.71
N THR A 199 9.99 11.85 0.32
CA THR A 199 11.41 11.62 0.53
C THR A 199 11.62 10.67 1.70
N HIS A 200 12.49 9.69 1.52
CA HIS A 200 12.92 8.76 2.55
C HIS A 200 14.40 8.96 2.92
N LYS A 201 14.83 8.40 4.05
CA LYS A 201 16.23 8.55 4.52
C LYS A 201 17.19 7.64 3.74
N THR A 202 16.73 6.45 3.41
CA THR A 202 17.42 5.39 2.68
C THR A 202 16.83 5.23 1.28
N GLU A 203 17.60 4.61 0.39
CA GLU A 203 17.16 4.33 -0.98
C GLU A 203 15.98 3.36 -0.97
N ILE A 204 15.02 3.57 -1.87
CA ILE A 204 13.78 2.81 -1.96
C ILE A 204 13.95 1.77 -3.08
N VAL A 205 13.52 0.53 -2.81
CA VAL A 205 13.64 -0.59 -3.76
C VAL A 205 12.32 -0.77 -4.51
N GLU A 206 11.22 -0.92 -3.77
CA GLU A 206 9.90 -1.29 -4.29
C GLU A 206 8.81 -0.41 -3.66
N ILE A 207 7.80 -0.03 -4.44
CA ILE A 207 6.65 0.76 -4.01
C ILE A 207 5.33 0.10 -4.40
N ALA A 208 4.29 0.22 -3.57
CA ALA A 208 2.94 -0.19 -3.94
C ALA A 208 1.85 0.64 -3.23
N LEU A 209 0.87 1.09 -4.02
CA LEU A 209 -0.35 1.75 -3.55
C LEU A 209 -1.41 0.72 -3.18
N ASP A 210 -2.16 1.00 -2.12
CA ASP A 210 -3.39 0.25 -1.85
C ASP A 210 -4.44 0.49 -2.96
N GLN A 211 -5.28 -0.51 -3.21
CA GLN A 211 -6.18 -0.52 -4.37
C GLN A 211 -7.62 -0.08 -4.04
N LYS A 212 -8.02 -0.17 -2.77
CA LYS A 212 -9.38 0.16 -2.30
C LYS A 212 -9.36 1.37 -1.36
N GLY A 213 -10.54 1.91 -1.05
CA GLY A 213 -10.72 3.03 -0.13
C GLY A 213 -10.77 4.40 -0.80
N LEU A 214 -11.02 5.41 0.03
CA LEU A 214 -11.16 6.80 -0.39
C LEU A 214 -9.81 7.42 -0.75
N THR A 215 -9.82 8.38 -1.66
CA THR A 215 -8.61 9.12 -2.08
C THR A 215 -7.97 9.91 -0.92
N SER A 216 -8.72 10.22 0.14
CA SER A 216 -8.20 10.84 1.38
C SER A 216 -7.40 9.87 2.25
N GLU A 217 -7.65 8.57 2.11
CA GLU A 217 -7.10 7.51 2.96
C GLU A 217 -6.01 6.69 2.26
N ARG A 218 -5.89 6.83 0.93
CA ARG A 218 -4.90 6.17 0.07
C ARG A 218 -3.53 6.10 0.73
N LYS A 219 -3.00 4.88 0.80
CA LYS A 219 -1.69 4.58 1.39
C LYS A 219 -0.72 4.12 0.32
N ILE A 220 0.55 4.37 0.60
CA ILE A 220 1.66 3.77 -0.12
C ILE A 220 2.51 2.99 0.87
N ALA A 221 2.78 1.74 0.51
CA ALA A 221 3.78 0.90 1.16
C ALA A 221 5.05 0.89 0.29
N PHE A 222 6.21 0.85 0.92
CA PHE A 222 7.47 0.75 0.19
C PHE A 222 8.53 0.01 1.00
N ILE A 223 9.44 -0.65 0.30
CA ILE A 223 10.59 -1.37 0.86
C ILE A 223 11.83 -0.54 0.59
N ASP A 224 12.63 -0.29 1.62
CA ASP A 224 13.91 0.39 1.47
C ASP A 224 15.06 -0.60 1.18
N LYS A 225 16.27 -0.06 0.96
CA LYS A 225 17.48 -0.86 0.71
C LYS A 225 17.91 -1.73 1.89
N ASN A 226 17.50 -1.38 3.11
CA ASN A 226 17.71 -2.19 4.30
C ASN A 226 16.67 -3.32 4.42
N ARG A 227 15.76 -3.46 3.45
CA ARG A 227 14.64 -4.41 3.46
C ARG A 227 13.64 -4.11 4.59
N ASP A 228 13.55 -2.87 5.02
CA ASP A 228 12.52 -2.43 5.94
C ASP A 228 11.26 -2.02 5.16
N LEU A 229 10.11 -2.49 5.64
CA LEU A 229 8.81 -2.17 5.07
C LEU A 229 8.21 -0.97 5.79
N PHE A 230 7.91 0.08 5.04
CA PHE A 230 7.28 1.30 5.52
C PHE A 230 5.90 1.49 4.89
N ILE A 231 5.04 2.22 5.61
CA ILE A 231 3.74 2.70 5.13
C ILE A 231 3.61 4.19 5.45
N THR A 232 2.98 4.95 4.55
CA THR A 232 2.60 6.35 4.76
C THR A 232 1.28 6.67 4.06
N SER A 233 0.57 7.68 4.56
CA SER A 233 -0.49 8.34 3.78
C SER A 233 0.09 9.05 2.56
N VAL A 234 -0.64 9.01 1.46
CA VAL A 234 -0.27 9.67 0.20
C VAL A 234 -0.60 11.17 0.24
N LYS A 235 -1.78 11.56 0.77
CA LYS A 235 -2.14 12.97 0.92
C LYS A 235 -1.52 13.59 2.16
N ARG A 236 -0.92 14.77 1.98
CA ARG A 236 -0.42 15.65 3.04
C ARG A 236 -1.33 16.88 3.14
N PHE A 237 -2.23 16.90 4.12
CA PHE A 237 -3.04 18.10 4.40
C PHE A 237 -2.34 18.95 5.47
N GLY A 238 -1.27 19.67 5.10
CA GLY A 238 -0.57 20.59 6.02
C GLY A 238 0.05 19.95 7.27
N LYS A 239 0.06 18.62 7.37
CA LYS A 239 0.64 17.84 8.47
C LYS A 239 1.99 17.27 8.05
N GLU A 240 2.89 17.10 9.01
CA GLU A 240 4.13 16.37 8.80
C GLU A 240 3.85 14.94 8.36
N GLN A 241 4.65 14.45 7.40
CA GLN A 241 4.45 13.12 6.87
C GLN A 241 4.94 12.06 7.87
N LYS A 242 3.98 11.29 8.41
CA LYS A 242 4.26 10.18 9.32
C LYS A 242 4.53 8.91 8.52
N ILE A 243 5.80 8.67 8.22
CA ILE A 243 6.29 7.40 7.66
C ILE A 243 6.51 6.43 8.81
N VAL A 244 5.87 5.26 8.77
CA VAL A 244 5.98 4.26 9.85
C VAL A 244 6.50 2.94 9.33
N LYS A 245 7.49 2.37 10.02
CA LYS A 245 8.01 1.04 9.77
C LYS A 245 7.04 -0.01 10.33
N ILE A 246 6.67 -0.99 9.52
CA ILE A 246 5.74 -2.08 9.89
C ILE A 246 6.32 -3.48 9.71
N GLY A 247 7.50 -3.61 9.10
CA GLY A 247 8.19 -4.88 8.92
C GLY A 247 9.69 -4.71 8.68
N THR A 248 10.43 -5.79 8.84
CA THR A 248 11.89 -5.90 8.66
C THR A 248 12.21 -7.07 7.75
N MET A 249 13.33 -7.03 7.02
CA MET A 249 13.75 -8.12 6.13
C MET A 249 12.67 -8.55 5.11
N VAL A 250 11.89 -7.59 4.61
CA VAL A 250 10.82 -7.81 3.64
C VAL A 250 11.40 -7.83 2.23
N GLN A 251 11.19 -8.93 1.50
CA GLN A 251 11.78 -9.14 0.18
C GLN A 251 10.91 -8.69 -0.98
N SER A 252 9.60 -8.77 -0.82
CA SER A 252 8.57 -8.45 -1.82
C SER A 252 7.24 -8.21 -1.11
N LEU A 253 6.37 -7.39 -1.70
CA LEU A 253 5.04 -7.09 -1.17
C LEU A 253 3.97 -7.07 -2.26
N ALA A 254 2.70 -7.22 -1.86
CA ALA A 254 1.56 -6.93 -2.72
C ALA A 254 0.33 -6.55 -1.89
N TRP A 255 -0.38 -5.52 -2.34
CA TRP A 255 -1.71 -5.20 -1.85
C TRP A 255 -2.75 -6.11 -2.47
N ASN A 256 -3.78 -6.42 -1.69
CA ASN A 256 -4.96 -7.09 -2.20
C ASN A 256 -5.72 -6.20 -3.20
N ASP A 257 -6.35 -6.82 -4.20
CA ASP A 257 -7.08 -6.13 -5.25
C ASP A 257 -8.40 -5.49 -4.78
N SER A 258 -9.00 -6.00 -3.71
CA SER A 258 -10.37 -5.68 -3.29
C SER A 258 -10.49 -5.15 -1.87
N SER A 259 -9.47 -5.31 -1.03
CA SER A 259 -9.45 -4.90 0.37
C SER A 259 -8.12 -4.27 0.77
N ASN A 260 -8.09 -3.51 1.87
CA ASN A 260 -6.86 -2.87 2.36
C ASN A 260 -6.03 -3.83 3.20
N ILE A 261 -5.67 -4.97 2.59
CA ILE A 261 -4.83 -6.03 3.15
C ILE A 261 -3.51 -6.06 2.39
N LEU A 262 -2.40 -6.10 3.12
CA LEU A 262 -1.05 -6.17 2.55
C LEU A 262 -0.46 -7.54 2.85
N CYS A 263 0.23 -8.14 1.88
CA CYS A 263 1.05 -9.33 2.12
C CYS A 263 2.50 -9.05 1.74
N GLY A 264 3.41 -9.83 2.32
CA GLY A 264 4.83 -9.71 2.10
C GLY A 264 5.58 -10.96 2.56
N ILE A 265 6.81 -11.10 2.07
CA ILE A 265 7.70 -12.18 2.49
C ILE A 265 8.76 -11.59 3.41
N GLN A 266 8.64 -11.86 4.70
CA GLN A 266 9.43 -11.31 5.78
C GLN A 266 10.22 -12.43 6.47
N ASP A 267 11.56 -12.35 6.45
CA ASP A 267 12.44 -13.27 7.19
C ASP A 267 12.05 -14.77 7.06
N SER A 268 11.90 -15.25 5.83
CA SER A 268 11.46 -16.63 5.52
C SER A 268 10.06 -17.00 6.03
N LYS A 269 9.22 -16.00 6.33
CA LYS A 269 7.79 -16.15 6.58
C LYS A 269 6.96 -15.40 5.55
N PHE A 270 5.81 -15.95 5.23
CA PHE A 270 4.75 -15.24 4.53
C PHE A 270 3.88 -14.52 5.57
N THR A 271 3.90 -13.19 5.53
CA THR A 271 3.20 -12.34 6.48
C THR A 271 2.10 -11.58 5.77
N VAL A 272 0.91 -11.58 6.37
CA VAL A 272 -0.26 -10.84 5.91
C VAL A 272 -0.67 -9.88 7.01
N TRP A 273 -0.60 -8.58 6.69
CA TRP A 273 -1.13 -7.52 7.51
C TRP A 273 -2.61 -7.33 7.14
N TYR A 274 -3.52 -7.90 7.92
CA TYR A 274 -4.97 -7.81 7.65
C TYR A 274 -5.49 -6.37 7.77
N TYR A 275 -4.87 -5.54 8.59
CA TYR A 275 -5.17 -4.11 8.67
C TYR A 275 -3.91 -3.29 8.93
N PRO A 276 -3.09 -2.97 7.90
CA PRO A 276 -1.82 -2.26 8.06
C PRO A 276 -2.00 -0.86 8.68
N THR A 277 -3.17 -0.24 8.47
CA THR A 277 -3.54 1.07 9.00
C THR A 277 -3.61 1.09 10.53
N THR A 278 -3.69 -0.08 11.19
CA THR A 278 -3.62 -0.22 12.66
C THR A 278 -2.47 0.59 13.25
N VAL A 279 -1.32 0.66 12.57
CA VAL A 279 -0.13 1.39 13.05
C VAL A 279 -0.34 2.90 13.28
N TYR A 280 -1.35 3.50 12.64
CA TYR A 280 -1.69 4.91 12.85
C TYR A 280 -2.66 5.14 14.00
N VAL A 281 -3.32 4.07 14.47
CA VAL A 281 -4.37 4.10 15.49
C VAL A 281 -3.82 3.55 16.79
N ASP A 282 -3.28 2.33 16.75
CA ASP A 282 -2.81 1.57 17.89
C ASP A 282 -1.61 0.71 17.45
N LYS A 283 -0.40 1.20 17.72
CA LYS A 283 0.82 0.50 17.31
C LYS A 283 1.00 -0.84 18.00
N ASP A 284 0.53 -0.97 19.24
CA ASP A 284 0.70 -2.17 20.06
C ASP A 284 -0.24 -3.29 19.60
N LEU A 285 -1.31 -2.93 18.89
CA LEU A 285 -2.24 -3.87 18.28
C LEU A 285 -1.74 -4.43 16.94
N LEU A 286 -0.75 -3.79 16.29
CA LEU A 286 -0.25 -4.23 14.98
C LEU A 286 0.15 -5.71 14.96
N PRO A 287 0.94 -6.25 15.91
CA PRO A 287 1.33 -7.67 15.91
C PRO A 287 0.14 -8.63 16.02
N LYS A 288 -0.97 -8.20 16.61
CA LYS A 288 -2.20 -9.00 16.75
C LYS A 288 -3.07 -9.00 15.49
N THR A 289 -2.78 -8.14 14.52
CA THR A 289 -3.50 -8.05 13.23
C THR A 289 -2.76 -8.75 12.08
N LEU A 290 -1.74 -9.55 12.42
CA LEU A 290 -0.93 -10.29 11.46
C LEU A 290 -1.36 -11.75 11.37
N TYR A 291 -1.29 -12.29 10.16
CA TYR A 291 -1.23 -13.72 9.93
C TYR A 291 0.16 -14.07 9.39
N GLU A 292 0.80 -15.08 9.97
CA GLU A 292 2.10 -15.58 9.53
C GLU A 292 2.01 -17.06 9.17
N LYS A 293 2.65 -17.43 8.07
CA LYS A 293 2.88 -18.82 7.65
C LYS A 293 4.36 -19.00 7.33
N ASP A 294 4.91 -20.17 7.64
CA ASP A 294 6.26 -20.51 7.20
C ASP A 294 6.37 -20.44 5.66
N ALA A 295 7.40 -19.75 5.18
CA ALA A 295 7.71 -19.54 3.76
C ALA A 295 8.98 -20.29 3.32
N SER A 296 9.49 -21.21 4.15
CA SER A 296 10.65 -22.06 3.82
C SER A 296 10.49 -22.82 2.49
N GLU A 297 9.25 -23.10 2.08
CA GLU A 297 8.91 -23.71 0.79
C GLU A 297 9.24 -22.84 -0.43
N PHE A 298 9.32 -21.51 -0.30
CA PHE A 298 9.45 -20.60 -1.46
C PHE A 298 10.87 -20.39 -1.99
N SER A 299 11.86 -21.14 -1.48
CA SER A 299 13.27 -21.07 -1.90
C SER A 299 13.90 -19.67 -1.69
N LYS A 300 15.05 -19.39 -2.31
CA LYS A 300 15.75 -18.10 -2.14
C LYS A 300 15.10 -16.99 -3.00
N ASN A 301 14.91 -15.80 -2.43
CA ASN A 301 14.41 -14.61 -3.13
C ASN A 301 13.04 -14.77 -3.84
N PRO A 302 12.00 -15.32 -3.19
CA PRO A 302 10.67 -15.34 -3.76
C PRO A 302 10.12 -13.93 -4.03
N GLN A 303 9.25 -13.82 -5.02
CA GLN A 303 8.60 -12.57 -5.41
C GLN A 303 7.09 -12.76 -5.46
N ILE A 304 6.34 -11.90 -4.77
CA ILE A 304 4.89 -11.90 -4.85
C ILE A 304 4.50 -11.27 -6.19
N VAL A 305 3.74 -12.02 -6.99
CA VAL A 305 3.32 -11.61 -8.34
C VAL A 305 1.96 -10.90 -8.28
N SER A 306 1.03 -11.45 -7.49
CA SER A 306 -0.33 -10.91 -7.36
C SER A 306 -1.00 -11.36 -6.07
N PHE A 307 -1.98 -10.57 -5.63
CA PHE A 307 -2.85 -10.89 -4.52
C PHE A 307 -4.29 -10.52 -4.90
N VAL A 308 -5.06 -11.53 -5.31
CA VAL A 308 -6.41 -11.36 -5.88
C VAL A 308 -7.39 -12.17 -5.03
N GLY A 309 -8.39 -11.49 -4.47
CA GLY A 309 -9.34 -12.11 -3.54
C GLY A 309 -8.62 -12.72 -2.34
N ASN A 310 -8.71 -14.04 -2.17
CA ASN A 310 -8.01 -14.75 -1.10
C ASN A 310 -6.78 -15.53 -1.59
N GLN A 311 -6.36 -15.37 -2.84
CA GLN A 311 -5.24 -16.10 -3.43
C GLN A 311 -4.03 -15.18 -3.65
N VAL A 312 -2.87 -15.60 -3.16
CA VAL A 312 -1.58 -14.96 -3.40
C VAL A 312 -0.75 -15.84 -4.32
N THR A 313 -0.24 -15.27 -5.40
CA THR A 313 0.64 -15.98 -6.33
C THR A 313 2.08 -15.54 -6.09
N ILE A 314 2.95 -16.50 -5.79
CA ILE A 314 4.36 -16.29 -5.48
C ILE A 314 5.20 -16.97 -6.57
N ARG A 315 6.21 -16.26 -7.06
CA ARG A 315 7.23 -16.80 -7.95
C ARG A 315 8.46 -17.18 -7.16
N ARG A 316 8.88 -18.43 -7.26
CA ARG A 316 10.10 -18.97 -6.64
C ARG A 316 11.35 -18.64 -7.46
N ALA A 317 12.53 -18.88 -6.89
CA ALA A 317 13.82 -18.64 -7.56
C ALA A 317 13.98 -19.45 -8.85
N ASP A 318 13.41 -20.66 -8.87
CA ASP A 318 13.40 -21.57 -10.02
C ASP A 318 12.40 -21.17 -11.11
N GLY A 319 11.67 -20.06 -10.92
CA GLY A 319 10.68 -19.54 -11.87
C GLY A 319 9.29 -20.18 -11.77
N SER A 320 9.10 -21.19 -10.92
CA SER A 320 7.79 -21.81 -10.68
C SER A 320 6.84 -20.85 -9.96
N LEU A 321 5.55 -20.99 -10.25
CA LEU A 321 4.48 -20.26 -9.58
C LEU A 321 3.86 -21.16 -8.50
N VAL A 322 3.68 -20.59 -7.32
CA VAL A 322 3.00 -21.22 -6.18
C VAL A 322 1.82 -20.34 -5.80
N HIS A 323 0.70 -20.98 -5.49
CA HIS A 323 -0.50 -20.29 -5.04
C HIS A 323 -0.76 -20.61 -3.57
N LEU A 324 -0.90 -19.55 -2.77
CA LEU A 324 -1.32 -19.63 -1.37
C LEU A 324 -2.73 -19.09 -1.25
N HIS A 325 -3.49 -19.65 -0.32
CA HIS A 325 -4.78 -19.12 0.06
C HIS A 325 -4.74 -18.60 1.49
N ILE A 326 -5.33 -17.42 1.68
CA ILE A 326 -5.55 -16.84 3.00
C ILE A 326 -7.03 -16.96 3.38
N SER A 327 -7.32 -16.67 4.65
CA SER A 327 -8.70 -16.60 5.12
C SER A 327 -9.50 -15.55 4.34
N PRO A 328 -10.75 -15.84 3.91
CA PRO A 328 -11.61 -14.85 3.26
C PRO A 328 -12.26 -13.88 4.25
N TYR A 329 -12.30 -14.22 5.56
CA TYR A 329 -13.04 -13.44 6.56
C TYR A 329 -12.52 -12.01 6.77
N PRO A 330 -11.21 -11.71 6.73
CA PRO A 330 -10.72 -10.34 6.79
C PRO A 330 -11.28 -9.46 5.67
N ALA A 331 -11.35 -9.96 4.42
CA ALA A 331 -11.92 -9.19 3.32
C ALA A 331 -13.42 -8.90 3.54
N ILE A 332 -14.17 -9.89 4.02
CA ILE A 332 -15.59 -9.72 4.38
C ILE A 332 -15.75 -8.71 5.53
N LEU A 333 -14.83 -8.71 6.50
CA LEU A 333 -14.83 -7.74 7.59
C LEU A 333 -14.60 -6.31 7.08
N HIS A 334 -13.63 -6.12 6.18
CA HIS A 334 -13.40 -4.83 5.50
C HIS A 334 -14.67 -4.34 4.78
N ASP A 335 -15.40 -5.23 4.10
CA ASP A 335 -16.65 -4.88 3.42
C ASP A 335 -17.76 -4.47 4.41
N HIS A 336 -17.94 -5.20 5.52
CA HIS A 336 -18.90 -4.83 6.56
C HIS A 336 -18.58 -3.47 7.18
N VAL A 337 -17.31 -3.22 7.52
CA VAL A 337 -16.89 -1.95 8.11
C VAL A 337 -17.01 -0.80 7.10
N GLY A 338 -16.59 -1.01 5.85
CA GLY A 338 -16.74 -0.01 4.78
C GLY A 338 -18.19 0.37 4.49
N ALA A 339 -19.15 -0.52 4.79
CA ALA A 339 -20.58 -0.27 4.73
C ALA A 339 -21.21 0.18 6.06
N SER A 340 -20.41 0.46 7.10
CA SER A 340 -20.85 0.80 8.46
C SER A 340 -21.79 -0.24 9.11
N ARG A 341 -21.67 -1.52 8.72
CA ARG A 341 -22.45 -2.65 9.25
C ARG A 341 -21.73 -3.32 10.42
N TRP A 342 -21.57 -2.58 11.50
CA TRP A 342 -20.79 -3.00 12.68
C TRP A 342 -21.33 -4.27 13.37
N GLU A 343 -22.66 -4.40 13.47
CA GLU A 343 -23.31 -5.59 14.05
C GLU A 343 -22.99 -6.87 13.26
N ASP A 344 -22.94 -6.79 11.93
CA ASP A 344 -22.56 -7.92 11.08
C ASP A 344 -21.08 -8.28 11.26
N GLY A 345 -20.21 -7.26 11.39
CA GLY A 345 -18.79 -7.46 11.74
C GLY A 345 -18.60 -8.14 13.10
N LEU A 346 -19.37 -7.74 14.11
CA LEU A 346 -19.37 -8.38 15.44
C LEU A 346 -19.86 -9.83 15.37
N ARG A 347 -20.95 -10.09 14.63
CA ARG A 347 -21.48 -11.45 14.41
C ARG A 347 -20.45 -12.33 13.70
N LEU A 348 -19.76 -11.81 12.69
CA LEU A 348 -18.69 -12.50 11.99
C LEU A 348 -17.56 -12.87 12.95
N CYS A 349 -17.08 -11.93 13.77
CA CYS A 349 -16.00 -12.22 14.73
C CYS A 349 -16.42 -13.22 15.81
N ARG A 350 -17.67 -13.16 16.30
CA ARG A 350 -18.24 -14.15 17.24
C ARG A 350 -18.37 -15.54 16.61
N PHE A 351 -18.69 -15.60 15.32
CA PHE A 351 -18.83 -16.86 14.58
C PHE A 351 -17.47 -17.52 14.32
N VAL A 352 -16.51 -16.75 13.79
CA VAL A 352 -15.17 -17.25 13.42
C VAL A 352 -14.33 -17.56 14.66
N LYS A 353 -14.50 -16.79 15.74
CA LYS A 353 -13.75 -16.92 17.01
C LYS A 353 -12.22 -16.80 16.86
N ASP A 354 -11.79 -15.99 15.90
CA ASP A 354 -10.37 -15.71 15.63
C ASP A 354 -9.94 -14.39 16.27
N GLN A 355 -8.90 -14.47 17.10
CA GLN A 355 -8.31 -13.33 17.81
C GLN A 355 -7.76 -12.27 16.86
N THR A 356 -7.19 -12.68 15.72
CA THR A 356 -6.64 -11.73 14.73
C THR A 356 -7.74 -10.90 14.08
N LEU A 357 -8.89 -11.51 13.83
CA LEU A 357 -10.05 -10.85 13.26
C LEU A 357 -10.68 -9.87 14.27
N TRP A 358 -10.76 -10.26 15.55
CA TRP A 358 -11.17 -9.36 16.63
C TRP A 358 -10.24 -8.15 16.77
N ALA A 359 -8.92 -8.36 16.69
CA ALA A 359 -7.94 -7.28 16.71
C ALA A 359 -8.13 -6.32 15.51
N CYS A 360 -8.40 -6.86 14.32
CA CYS A 360 -8.71 -6.04 13.14
C CYS A 360 -9.99 -5.21 13.36
N LEU A 361 -11.06 -5.83 13.88
CA LEU A 361 -12.31 -5.13 14.17
C LEU A 361 -12.10 -4.01 15.20
N ALA A 362 -11.32 -4.26 16.27
CA ALA A 362 -11.00 -3.25 17.26
C ALA A 362 -10.29 -2.03 16.62
N ALA A 363 -9.25 -2.28 15.82
CA ALA A 363 -8.52 -1.22 15.13
C ALA A 363 -9.39 -0.43 14.14
N MET A 364 -10.22 -1.13 13.37
CA MET A 364 -11.13 -0.54 12.39
C MET A 364 -12.24 0.30 13.05
N ALA A 365 -12.79 -0.17 14.17
CA ALA A 365 -13.82 0.52 14.92
C ALA A 365 -13.28 1.85 15.49
N VAL A 366 -12.09 1.84 16.06
CA VAL A 366 -11.43 3.05 16.56
C VAL A 366 -11.13 4.03 15.43
N ALA A 367 -10.64 3.55 14.28
CA ALA A 367 -10.38 4.39 13.12
C ALA A 367 -11.63 5.12 12.61
N ASN A 368 -12.81 4.52 12.77
CA ASN A 368 -14.10 5.07 12.36
C ASN A 368 -14.90 5.69 13.51
N ASN A 369 -14.30 5.87 14.69
CA ASN A 369 -14.93 6.45 15.88
C ASN A 369 -16.12 5.63 16.44
N ASP A 370 -16.22 4.33 16.16
CA ASP A 370 -17.22 3.45 16.79
C ASP A 370 -16.69 2.82 18.09
N MET A 371 -16.92 3.52 19.19
CA MET A 371 -16.45 3.11 20.52
C MET A 371 -17.21 1.91 21.10
N THR A 372 -18.42 1.64 20.64
CA THR A 372 -19.23 0.51 21.15
C THR A 372 -18.66 -0.81 20.65
N THR A 373 -18.40 -0.90 19.35
CA THR A 373 -17.75 -2.06 18.74
C THR A 373 -16.32 -2.21 19.21
N ALA A 374 -15.57 -1.10 19.36
CA ALA A 374 -14.20 -1.13 19.85
C ALA A 374 -14.12 -1.73 21.27
N GLU A 375 -15.01 -1.34 22.20
CA GLU A 375 -15.04 -1.90 23.55
C GLU A 375 -15.23 -3.42 23.55
N ILE A 376 -16.22 -3.91 22.79
CA ILE A 376 -16.51 -5.35 22.69
C ILE A 376 -15.31 -6.09 22.09
N ALA A 377 -14.70 -5.53 21.06
CA ALA A 377 -13.56 -6.15 20.38
C ALA A 377 -12.30 -6.17 21.25
N TYR A 378 -11.99 -5.08 21.96
CA TYR A 378 -10.88 -5.03 22.92
C TYR A 378 -11.08 -6.00 24.09
N ALA A 379 -12.31 -6.12 24.59
CA ALA A 379 -12.65 -7.10 25.61
C ALA A 379 -12.43 -8.54 25.10
N ALA A 380 -12.79 -8.83 23.85
CA ALA A 380 -12.61 -10.15 23.23
C ALA A 380 -11.14 -10.55 23.04
N ILE A 381 -10.23 -9.58 22.87
CA ILE A 381 -8.77 -9.82 22.76
C ILE A 381 -8.00 -9.67 24.07
N GLY A 382 -8.71 -9.43 25.19
CA GLY A 382 -8.12 -9.34 26.53
C GLY A 382 -7.36 -8.04 26.82
N GLU A 383 -7.60 -6.97 26.07
CA GLU A 383 -6.98 -5.65 26.28
C GLU A 383 -7.79 -4.82 27.29
N ILE A 384 -7.76 -5.25 28.56
CA ILE A 384 -8.61 -4.69 29.63
C ILE A 384 -8.33 -3.20 29.86
N ASP A 385 -7.06 -2.79 29.82
CA ASP A 385 -6.67 -1.38 30.04
C ASP A 385 -7.32 -0.45 29.00
N LYS A 386 -7.42 -0.92 27.74
CA LYS A 386 -8.07 -0.19 26.65
C LYS A 386 -9.58 -0.11 26.86
N VAL A 387 -10.21 -1.20 27.32
CA VAL A 387 -11.64 -1.23 27.69
C VAL A 387 -11.93 -0.23 28.82
N GLN A 388 -11.11 -0.22 29.87
CA GLN A 388 -11.26 0.73 30.98
C GLN A 388 -11.12 2.17 30.51
N TYR A 389 -10.14 2.47 29.65
CA TYR A 389 -9.99 3.79 29.07
C TYR A 389 -11.21 4.18 28.22
N ILE A 390 -11.74 3.27 27.39
CA ILE A 390 -12.96 3.52 26.61
C ILE A 390 -14.16 3.83 27.52
N ASN A 391 -14.31 3.13 28.62
CA ASN A 391 -15.38 3.41 29.60
C ASN A 391 -15.19 4.76 30.29
N SER A 392 -13.94 5.11 30.65
CA SER A 392 -13.64 6.44 31.17
C SER A 392 -14.00 7.57 30.19
N ILE A 393 -13.84 7.33 28.88
CA ILE A 393 -14.27 8.28 27.84
C ILE A 393 -15.80 8.40 27.83
N LYS A 394 -16.54 7.30 27.93
CA LYS A 394 -18.01 7.32 27.89
C LYS A 394 -18.62 8.12 29.04
N ASP A 395 -17.96 8.09 30.20
CA ASP A 395 -18.38 8.80 31.41
C ASP A 395 -18.11 10.32 31.38
N LEU A 396 -17.33 10.81 30.40
CA LEU A 396 -17.05 12.25 30.28
C LEU A 396 -18.31 13.05 29.88
N PRO A 397 -18.61 14.16 30.57
CA PRO A 397 -19.86 14.91 30.37
C PRO A 397 -19.87 15.72 29.07
N SER A 398 -18.72 16.22 28.59
CA SER A 398 -18.63 17.04 27.37
C SER A 398 -18.37 16.18 26.14
N LYS A 399 -19.08 16.49 25.05
CA LYS A 399 -18.88 15.84 23.74
C LYS A 399 -17.49 16.15 23.18
N GLU A 400 -17.02 17.38 23.33
CA GLU A 400 -15.71 17.85 22.88
C GLU A 400 -14.59 17.13 23.63
N SER A 401 -14.75 16.95 24.95
CA SER A 401 -13.83 16.18 25.79
C SER A 401 -13.77 14.72 25.35
N ARG A 402 -14.93 14.08 25.08
CA ARG A 402 -14.97 12.70 24.55
C ARG A 402 -14.21 12.57 23.23
N LEU A 403 -14.46 13.47 22.28
CA LEU A 403 -13.77 13.47 20.99
C LEU A 403 -12.26 13.69 21.14
N ALA A 404 -11.84 14.58 22.04
CA ALA A 404 -10.42 14.81 22.31
C ALA A 404 -9.76 13.55 22.90
N HIS A 405 -10.39 12.88 23.87
CA HIS A 405 -9.84 11.64 24.43
C HIS A 405 -9.85 10.47 23.44
N MET A 406 -10.79 10.42 22.48
CA MET A 406 -10.75 9.48 21.36
C MET A 406 -9.58 9.76 20.40
N LEU A 407 -9.29 11.04 20.12
CA LEU A 407 -8.11 11.42 19.35
C LEU A 407 -6.82 11.05 20.08
N LEU A 408 -6.78 11.18 21.41
CA LEU A 408 -5.66 10.70 22.22
C LEU A 408 -5.52 9.18 22.15
N PHE A 409 -6.64 8.46 22.22
CA PHE A 409 -6.66 7.00 22.11
C PHE A 409 -6.08 6.51 20.78
N SER A 410 -6.37 7.22 19.68
CA SER A 410 -5.82 6.94 18.34
C SER A 410 -4.42 7.52 18.10
N GLY A 411 -3.77 8.08 19.13
CA GLY A 411 -2.42 8.64 19.03
C GLY A 411 -2.31 9.99 18.30
N ASN A 412 -3.44 10.67 18.03
CA ASN A 412 -3.50 11.98 17.38
C ASN A 412 -3.46 13.11 18.42
N THR A 413 -2.35 13.21 19.16
CA THR A 413 -2.20 14.11 20.32
C THR A 413 -2.33 15.60 19.99
N GLN A 414 -1.78 16.04 18.85
CA GLN A 414 -1.84 17.44 18.43
C GLN A 414 -3.26 17.88 18.07
N GLU A 415 -4.03 17.00 17.43
CA GLU A 415 -5.43 17.28 17.08
C GLU A 415 -6.31 17.29 18.32
N ALA A 416 -6.07 16.38 19.25
CA ALA A 416 -6.73 16.39 20.55
C ALA A 416 -6.47 17.70 21.31
N GLU A 417 -5.21 18.14 21.39
CA GLU A 417 -4.86 19.43 22.02
C GLU A 417 -5.57 20.59 21.32
N THR A 418 -5.53 20.64 19.98
CA THR A 418 -6.15 21.71 19.21
C THR A 418 -7.66 21.77 19.44
N LEU A 419 -8.33 20.62 19.49
CA LEU A 419 -9.77 20.52 19.77
C LEU A 419 -10.11 21.01 21.18
N LEU A 420 -9.32 20.64 22.18
CA LEU A 420 -9.50 21.10 23.56
C LEU A 420 -9.30 22.62 23.69
N LEU A 421 -8.30 23.18 23.00
CA LEU A 421 -8.06 24.61 23.01
C LEU A 421 -9.18 25.39 22.29
N GLN A 422 -9.66 24.90 21.15
CA GLN A 422 -10.77 25.51 20.40
C GLN A 422 -12.10 25.48 21.18
N SER A 423 -12.32 24.44 21.99
CA SER A 423 -13.49 24.32 22.86
C SER A 423 -13.35 25.08 24.20
N GLY A 424 -12.23 25.79 24.42
CA GLY A 424 -11.98 26.54 25.64
C GLY A 424 -11.61 25.69 26.86
N LEU A 425 -11.41 24.37 26.69
CA LEU A 425 -11.04 23.42 27.74
C LEU A 425 -9.53 23.44 27.99
N VAL A 426 -8.98 24.62 28.29
CA VAL A 426 -7.53 24.86 28.43
C VAL A 426 -6.90 23.99 29.53
N TYR A 427 -7.57 23.84 30.68
CA TYR A 427 -7.09 22.97 31.75
C TYR A 427 -6.93 21.52 31.31
N GLN A 428 -7.89 20.99 30.54
CA GLN A 428 -7.78 19.63 30.01
C GLN A 428 -6.62 19.51 29.01
N ALA A 429 -6.39 20.52 28.16
CA ALA A 429 -5.25 20.54 27.25
C ALA A 429 -3.90 20.54 28.00
N ILE A 430 -3.82 21.26 29.12
CA ILE A 430 -2.64 21.25 30.01
C ILE A 430 -2.47 19.87 30.64
N GLN A 431 -3.54 19.31 31.23
CA GLN A 431 -3.52 18.01 31.90
C GLN A 431 -3.11 16.88 30.94
N VAL A 432 -3.58 16.91 29.70
CA VAL A 432 -3.18 15.95 28.66
C VAL A 432 -1.68 16.03 28.39
N ASN A 433 -1.13 17.23 28.26
CA ASN A 433 0.32 17.39 28.05
C ASN A 433 1.14 16.98 29.28
N ILE A 434 0.64 17.19 30.50
CA ILE A 434 1.25 16.66 31.73
C ILE A 434 1.27 15.12 31.70
N ASN A 435 0.12 14.49 31.41
CA ASN A 435 -0.01 13.03 31.37
C ASN A 435 0.87 12.39 30.27
N LEU A 436 1.12 13.12 29.18
CA LEU A 436 2.03 12.71 28.10
C LEU A 436 3.51 13.06 28.37
N PHE A 437 3.83 13.62 29.55
CA PHE A 437 5.16 14.09 29.94
C PHE A 437 5.74 15.20 29.03
N ASN A 438 4.88 15.92 28.30
CA ASN A 438 5.23 17.08 27.48
C ASN A 438 5.28 18.35 28.35
N TRP A 439 6.17 18.35 29.34
CA TRP A 439 6.24 19.38 30.39
C TRP A 439 6.40 20.80 29.84
N GLU A 440 7.29 21.01 28.87
CA GLU A 440 7.52 22.34 28.28
C GLU A 440 6.27 22.87 27.57
N ARG A 441 5.57 22.01 26.82
CA ARG A 441 4.33 22.38 26.16
C ARG A 441 3.22 22.68 27.16
N ALA A 442 3.11 21.89 28.23
CA ALA A 442 2.15 22.14 29.31
C ALA A 442 2.39 23.51 29.97
N LEU A 443 3.66 23.86 30.25
CA LEU A 443 4.03 25.15 30.83
C LEU A 443 3.74 26.30 29.85
N ASP A 444 4.11 26.16 28.57
CA ASP A 444 3.82 27.17 27.55
C ASP A 444 2.31 27.45 27.44
N LEU A 445 1.47 26.42 27.47
CA LEU A 445 0.01 26.57 27.45
C LEU A 445 -0.49 27.29 28.71
N ALA A 446 -0.02 26.87 29.89
CA ALA A 446 -0.38 27.48 31.16
C ALA A 446 -0.01 28.97 31.22
N VAL A 447 1.20 29.33 30.81
CA VAL A 447 1.68 30.73 30.78
C VAL A 447 0.93 31.55 29.74
N LYS A 448 0.75 31.02 28.52
CA LYS A 448 0.08 31.73 27.43
C LYS A 448 -1.37 32.08 27.77
N HIS A 449 -2.08 31.16 28.42
CA HIS A 449 -3.46 31.35 28.84
C HIS A 449 -3.58 31.92 30.26
N ARG A 450 -2.46 32.16 30.95
CA ARG A 450 -2.37 32.69 32.32
C ARG A 450 -3.20 31.89 33.34
N THR A 451 -3.17 30.56 33.24
CA THR A 451 -3.93 29.64 34.11
C THR A 451 -3.09 28.42 34.50
N HIS A 452 -3.31 27.86 35.69
CA HIS A 452 -2.77 26.56 36.14
C HIS A 452 -1.24 26.38 36.04
N VAL A 453 -0.46 27.46 36.14
CA VAL A 453 1.02 27.40 36.12
C VAL A 453 1.54 26.65 37.35
N ASP A 454 0.98 26.96 38.52
CA ASP A 454 1.18 26.26 39.79
C ASP A 454 0.97 24.74 39.68
N THR A 455 -0.08 24.34 38.97
CA THR A 455 -0.44 22.92 38.76
C THR A 455 0.65 22.21 37.96
N VAL A 456 1.11 22.82 36.85
CA VAL A 456 2.19 22.26 36.02
C VAL A 456 3.48 22.12 36.84
N LEU A 457 3.83 23.13 37.63
CA LEU A 457 5.00 23.11 38.51
C LEU A 457 4.91 22.00 39.56
N ALA A 458 3.76 21.86 40.23
CA ALA A 458 3.54 20.84 41.26
C ALA A 458 3.65 19.41 40.71
N TYR A 459 3.01 19.13 39.56
CA TYR A 459 3.13 17.81 38.91
C TYR A 459 4.56 17.53 38.43
N ARG A 460 5.27 18.55 37.94
CA ARG A 460 6.66 18.43 37.52
C ARG A 460 7.58 18.15 38.70
N GLN A 461 7.39 18.85 39.81
CA GLN A 461 8.15 18.63 41.04
C GLN A 461 7.94 17.22 41.57
N LYS A 462 6.67 16.78 41.69
CA LYS A 462 6.33 15.41 42.11
C LYS A 462 7.00 14.36 41.21
N PHE A 463 6.92 14.55 39.89
CA PHE A 463 7.61 13.69 38.93
C PHE A 463 9.11 13.63 39.20
N LEU A 464 9.78 14.77 39.41
CA LEU A 464 11.22 14.79 39.67
C LEU A 464 11.60 14.15 41.01
N GLU A 465 10.80 14.35 42.05
CA GLU A 465 10.96 13.72 43.37
C GLU A 465 10.85 12.19 43.28
N ASP A 466 9.87 11.67 42.54
CA ASP A 466 9.70 10.23 42.31
C ASP A 466 10.93 9.61 41.62
N PHE A 467 11.66 10.37 40.81
CA PHE A 467 12.91 9.95 40.17
C PHE A 467 14.20 10.38 40.91
N GLY A 468 14.08 11.00 42.09
CA GLY A 468 15.22 11.48 42.88
C GLY A 468 16.06 12.56 42.17
N LYS A 469 15.47 13.31 41.25
CA LYS A 469 16.14 14.35 40.46
C LYS A 469 15.74 15.75 40.94
N LYS A 470 16.62 16.72 40.71
CA LYS A 470 16.32 18.15 40.93
C LYS A 470 15.97 18.81 39.59
N GLU A 471 15.18 19.88 39.64
CA GLU A 471 14.83 20.62 38.43
C GLU A 471 16.07 21.31 37.86
N THR A 472 16.30 21.11 36.56
CA THR A 472 17.44 21.68 35.83
C THR A 472 16.99 22.66 34.75
N ASN A 473 15.69 22.66 34.41
CA ASN A 473 15.17 23.53 33.37
C ASN A 473 14.99 24.96 33.91
N GLN A 474 15.71 25.90 33.32
CA GLN A 474 15.72 27.31 33.77
C GLN A 474 14.34 27.96 33.75
N ARG A 475 13.48 27.63 32.78
CA ARG A 475 12.12 28.18 32.72
C ARG A 475 11.29 27.75 33.93
N PHE A 476 11.39 26.48 34.33
CA PHE A 476 10.65 25.96 35.48
C PHE A 476 11.13 26.59 36.80
N LEU A 477 12.45 26.82 36.94
CA LEU A 477 13.01 27.51 38.10
C LEU A 477 12.53 28.98 38.19
N GLN A 478 12.53 29.71 37.07
CA GLN A 478 12.07 31.11 37.02
C GLN A 478 10.60 31.26 37.42
N TYR A 479 9.73 30.37 36.94
CA TYR A 479 8.31 30.42 37.30
C TYR A 479 8.04 29.87 38.70
N ALA A 480 8.88 28.98 39.24
CA ALA A 480 8.79 28.52 40.62
C ALA A 480 9.12 29.64 41.63
N GLU A 481 10.07 30.54 41.30
CA GLU A 481 10.37 31.72 42.14
C GLU A 481 9.21 32.72 42.20
N GLY A 482 8.36 32.76 41.16
CA GLY A 482 7.21 33.66 41.07
C GLY A 482 5.91 33.12 41.66
N VAL A 483 5.88 31.85 42.09
CA VAL A 483 4.70 31.20 42.67
C VAL A 483 4.98 30.94 44.15
N SER A 484 4.58 31.88 45.01
CA SER A 484 4.56 31.67 46.45
C SER A 484 3.47 30.64 46.79
N VAL A 485 3.87 29.52 47.40
CA VAL A 485 2.95 28.52 47.98
C VAL A 485 2.04 29.15 49.02
#